data_AF-A0A8J7I044-F1
#
_entry.id   AF-A0A8J7I044-F1
#
_cell.length_a   1.000
_cell.length_b   1.000
_cell.length_c   1.000
_cell.angle_alpha   90.00
_cell.angle_beta   90.00
_cell.angle_gamma   90.00
#
_symmetry.space_group_name_H-M   'P 1'
#
loop_
_entity.id
_entity.type
_entity.pdbx_description
1 polymer ?
#
loop_
_entity_poly.entity_id
_entity_poly.type
_entity_poly.pdbx_seq_one_letter_code
_entity_poly.pdbx_strand_id
1 'polypeptide(L)'
;MRAFEKAITNSTLSNLITELGIECGRVQALINQLLLPSLTTNQQAEILAELLAAAVHLHTHCDEDFQMLIADELEKLPDDEL
;
A
#
# COMPACT_ATOMS: atom_id res chain seq x y z
N MET A 1 16.96 -7.11 0.94
CA MET A 1 16.85 -6.45 -0.37
C MET A 1 15.59 -6.97 -1.05
N ARG A 2 14.53 -6.16 -1.13
CA ARG A 2 13.28 -6.51 -1.81
C ARG A 2 13.45 -6.22 -3.30
N ALA A 3 12.85 -7.06 -4.15
CA ALA A 3 13.08 -7.14 -5.59
C ALA A 3 12.76 -5.87 -6.43
N PHE A 4 12.18 -4.82 -5.84
CA PHE A 4 11.71 -3.64 -6.56
C PHE A 4 12.83 -2.75 -7.11
N GLU A 5 13.99 -2.64 -6.42
CA GLU A 5 15.11 -1.78 -6.86
C GLU A 5 15.65 -2.14 -8.25
N LYS A 6 15.42 -3.37 -8.74
CA LYS A 6 15.90 -3.80 -10.05
C LYS A 6 14.86 -3.63 -11.16
N ALA A 7 13.58 -3.54 -10.82
CA ALA A 7 12.47 -3.44 -11.79
C ALA A 7 12.01 -1.99 -11.99
N ILE A 8 12.17 -1.13 -10.98
CA ILE A 8 11.71 0.25 -10.99
C ILE A 8 12.90 1.18 -10.90
N THR A 9 13.07 2.02 -11.91
CA THR A 9 14.26 2.87 -12.04
C THR A 9 14.10 4.20 -11.32
N ASN A 10 12.88 4.69 -11.17
CA ASN A 10 12.58 5.88 -10.38
C ASN A 10 12.69 5.58 -8.87
N SER A 11 13.70 6.17 -8.22
CA SER A 11 13.96 5.96 -6.79
C SER A 11 12.83 6.46 -5.88
N THR A 12 12.15 7.54 -6.28
CA THR A 12 10.99 8.06 -5.55
C THR A 12 9.86 7.03 -5.59
N LEU A 13 9.54 6.50 -6.78
CA LEU A 13 8.51 5.47 -6.91
C LEU A 13 8.87 4.19 -6.15
N SER A 14 10.13 3.75 -6.21
CA SER A 14 10.59 2.57 -5.46
C SER A 14 10.38 2.73 -3.95
N ASN A 15 10.62 3.93 -3.41
CA ASN A 15 10.35 4.22 -2.00
C ASN A 15 8.85 4.22 -1.70
N LEU A 16 8.05 4.91 -2.53
CA LEU A 16 6.59 4.96 -2.37
C LEU A 16 5.95 3.58 -2.45
N ILE A 17 6.41 2.69 -3.34
CA ILE A 17 5.93 1.30 -3.41
C ILE A 17 6.34 0.50 -2.17
N THR A 18 7.52 0.78 -1.60
CA THR A 18 7.94 0.16 -0.34
C THR A 18 7.04 0.59 0.80
N GLU A 19 6.72 1.88 0.90
CA GLU A 19 5.78 2.44 1.90
C GLU A 19 4.36 1.89 1.71
N LEU A 20 3.85 1.88 0.48
CA LEU A 20 2.57 1.28 0.13
C LEU A 20 2.52 -0.19 0.56
N GLY A 21 3.56 -0.96 0.30
CA GLY A 21 3.64 -2.36 0.73
C GLY A 21 3.60 -2.54 2.25
N ILE A 22 4.19 -1.61 3.01
CA ILE A 22 4.11 -1.61 4.48
C ILE A 22 2.68 -1.33 4.93
N GLU A 23 2.04 -0.29 4.39
CA GLU A 23 0.69 0.12 4.79
C GLU A 23 -0.36 -0.93 4.38
N CYS A 24 -0.26 -1.51 3.18
CA CYS A 24 -1.10 -2.64 2.77
C CYS A 24 -0.95 -3.85 3.71
N GLY A 25 0.28 -4.14 4.17
CA GLY A 25 0.52 -5.18 5.18
C GLY A 25 -0.18 -4.88 6.51
N ARG A 26 -0.19 -3.61 6.94
CA ARG A 26 -0.92 -3.16 8.12
C ARG A 26 -2.43 -3.33 7.95
N VAL A 27 -2.99 -2.90 6.83
CA VAL A 27 -4.42 -3.08 6.51
C VAL A 27 -4.81 -4.56 6.56
N GLN A 28 -4.01 -5.43 5.94
CA GLN A 28 -4.26 -6.88 5.97
C GLN A 28 -4.23 -7.43 7.40
N ALA A 29 -3.28 -7.00 8.23
CA ALA A 29 -3.22 -7.41 9.63
C ALA A 29 -4.46 -6.97 10.42
N LEU A 30 -4.94 -5.74 10.23
CA LEU A 30 -6.15 -5.22 10.88
C LEU A 30 -7.41 -5.98 10.45
N ILE A 31 -7.55 -6.26 9.15
CA ILE A 31 -8.66 -7.08 8.62
C ILE A 31 -8.62 -8.48 9.25
N ASN A 32 -7.45 -9.11 9.32
CA ASN A 32 -7.32 -10.42 9.95
C ASN A 32 -7.67 -10.39 11.44
N GLN A 33 -7.35 -9.30 12.16
CA GLN A 33 -7.75 -9.11 13.55
C GLN A 33 -9.28 -8.99 13.69
N LEU A 34 -9.96 -8.28 12.78
CA LEU A 34 -11.43 -8.17 12.77
C LEU A 34 -12.13 -9.53 12.61
N LEU A 35 -11.47 -10.50 11.98
CA LEU A 35 -12.02 -11.84 11.77
C LEU A 35 -11.85 -12.77 12.97
N LEU A 36 -11.12 -12.36 14.02
CA LEU A 36 -10.94 -13.16 15.21
C LEU A 36 -12.26 -13.33 15.98
N PRO A 37 -12.56 -14.53 16.51
CA PRO A 37 -13.71 -14.71 17.36
C PRO A 37 -13.53 -13.95 18.68
N SER A 38 -14.65 -13.54 19.28
CA SER A 38 -14.71 -13.03 20.67
C SER A 38 -13.94 -11.73 20.92
N LEU A 39 -13.87 -10.83 19.94
CA LEU A 39 -13.40 -9.46 20.18
C LEU A 39 -14.30 -8.75 21.20
N THR A 40 -13.68 -8.08 22.17
CA THR A 40 -14.39 -7.11 23.00
C THR A 40 -14.77 -5.89 22.18
N THR A 41 -15.79 -5.14 22.61
CA THR A 41 -16.18 -3.88 21.95
C THR A 41 -15.03 -2.87 21.87
N ASN A 42 -14.16 -2.81 22.87
CA ASN A 42 -13.00 -1.92 22.86
C ASN A 42 -11.98 -2.33 21.81
N GLN A 43 -11.63 -3.61 21.72
CA GLN A 43 -10.72 -4.12 20.68
C GLN A 43 -11.30 -3.89 19.29
N GLN A 44 -12.61 -4.12 19.11
CA GLN A 44 -13.27 -3.85 17.84
C GLN A 44 -13.18 -2.36 17.47
N ALA A 45 -13.42 -1.46 18.42
CA ALA A 45 -13.33 -0.01 18.19
C ALA A 45 -11.90 0.44 17.83
N GLU A 46 -10.89 -0.09 18.52
CA GLU A 46 -9.48 0.19 18.23
C GLU A 46 -9.09 -0.28 16.82
N ILE A 47 -9.42 -1.52 16.46
CA ILE A 47 -9.10 -2.06 15.14
C ILE A 47 -9.81 -1.25 14.04
N LEU A 48 -11.07 -0.87 14.23
CA LEU A 48 -11.81 -0.05 13.26
C LEU A 48 -11.24 1.36 13.13
N ALA A 49 -10.81 1.98 14.24
CA ALA A 49 -10.18 3.30 14.22
C ALA A 49 -8.84 3.27 13.47
N GLU A 50 -8.03 2.24 13.71
CA GLU A 50 -6.78 2.05 12.98
C GLU A 50 -6.99 1.74 11.51
N LEU A 51 -7.99 0.92 11.17
CA LEU A 51 -8.32 0.61 9.78
C LEU A 51 -8.82 1.85 9.02
N LEU A 52 -9.59 2.71 9.69
CA LEU A 52 -10.00 4.00 9.14
C LEU A 52 -8.79 4.90 8.89
N ALA A 53 -7.87 5.00 9.86
CA ALA A 53 -6.65 5.78 9.70
C ALA A 53 -5.79 5.28 8.52
N ALA A 54 -5.63 3.97 8.40
CA ALA A 54 -4.92 3.34 7.28
C ALA A 54 -5.60 3.62 5.93
N ALA A 55 -6.93 3.56 5.87
CA ALA A 55 -7.69 3.88 4.66
C ALA A 55 -7.53 5.36 4.24
N VAL A 56 -7.55 6.29 5.19
CA VAL A 56 -7.30 7.72 4.93
C VAL A 56 -5.85 7.95 4.47
N HIS A 57 -4.89 7.28 5.11
CA HIS A 57 -3.48 7.34 4.73
C HIS A 57 -3.28 6.84 3.29
N LEU A 58 -3.81 5.66 2.95
CA LEU A 58 -3.76 5.14 1.58
C LEU A 58 -4.42 6.06 0.56
N HIS A 59 -5.57 6.65 0.89
CA HIS A 59 -6.22 7.62 0.01
C HIS A 59 -5.34 8.85 -0.27
N THR A 60 -4.60 9.32 0.74
CA THR A 60 -3.71 10.48 0.62
C THR A 60 -2.41 10.14 -0.12
N HIS A 61 -1.89 8.93 0.06
CA HIS A 61 -0.57 8.53 -0.47
C HIS A 61 -0.62 7.73 -1.78
N CYS A 62 -1.80 7.32 -2.25
CA CYS A 62 -2.04 6.74 -3.57
C CYS A 62 -2.70 7.76 -4.51
N ASP A 63 -2.24 9.01 -4.45
CA ASP A 63 -2.78 10.15 -5.17
C ASP A 63 -2.33 10.20 -6.64
N GLU A 64 -2.62 11.32 -7.32
CA GLU A 64 -2.33 11.51 -8.74
C GLU A 64 -0.82 11.45 -9.03
N ASP A 65 0.02 11.99 -8.15
CA ASP A 65 1.48 11.97 -8.32
C ASP A 65 2.02 10.54 -8.25
N PHE A 66 1.55 9.75 -7.28
CA PHE A 66 1.92 8.33 -7.19
C PHE A 66 1.49 7.55 -8.44
N GLN A 67 0.27 7.80 -8.93
CA GLN A 67 -0.26 7.14 -10.13
C GLN A 67 0.52 7.53 -11.40
N MET A 68 0.90 8.80 -11.53
CA MET A 68 1.70 9.30 -12.65
C MET A 68 3.08 8.65 -12.69
N LEU A 69 3.74 8.50 -11.53
CA LEU A 69 5.02 7.81 -11.44
C LEU A 69 4.92 6.34 -11.88
N ILE A 70 3.81 5.66 -11.58
CA ILE A 70 3.56 4.29 -12.08
C ILE A 70 3.37 4.30 -13.60
N ALA A 71 2.59 5.23 -14.13
CA ALA A 71 2.35 5.36 -15.57
C ALA A 71 3.68 5.62 -16.32
N ASP A 72 4.53 6.51 -15.81
CA ASP A 72 5.84 6.80 -16.37
C ASP A 72 6.76 5.56 -16.41
N GLU A 73 6.73 4.71 -15.39
CA GLU A 73 7.49 3.45 -15.43
C GLU A 73 6.87 2.41 -16.37
N LEU A 74 5.55 2.39 -16.50
CA LEU A 74 4.85 1.53 -17.46
C LEU A 74 5.20 1.89 -18.91
N GLU A 75 5.22 3.18 -19.25
CA GLU A 75 5.58 3.67 -20.59
C GLU A 75 7.05 3.36 -20.99
N LYS A 76 7.92 3.05 -20.03
CA LYS A 76 9.31 2.66 -20.29
C LYS A 76 9.47 1.18 -20.64
N LEU A 77 8.43 0.36 -20.44
CA LEU A 77 8.48 -1.06 -20.79
C LEU A 77 8.49 -1.22 -22.32
N PRO A 78 9.21 -2.21 -22.86
CA PRO A 78 9.24 -2.47 -24.30
C PRO A 78 7.85 -2.91 -24.80
N ASP A 79 7.40 -2.30 -25.90
CA ASP A 79 6.09 -2.56 -26.53
C ASP A 79 5.92 -4.03 -26.98
N ASP A 80 7.02 -4.73 -27.23
CA ASP A 80 7.10 -6.11 -27.69
C ASP A 80 6.91 -7.17 -26.58
N GLU A 81 6.68 -6.73 -25.33
CA GLU A 81 6.36 -7.60 -24.17
C GLU A 81 4.97 -7.31 -23.53
N LEU A 82 4.13 -6.46 -24.14
CA LEU A 82 2.75 -6.16 -23.71
C LEU A 82 1.69 -7.01 -24.45
#